data_AF-A0A957KIY8-F1
#
_entry.id   AF-A0A957KIY8-F1
#
_cell.length_a   1.000
_cell.length_b   1.000
_cell.length_c   1.000
_cell.angle_alpha   90.00
_cell.angle_beta   90.00
_cell.angle_gamma   90.00
#
_symmetry.space_group_name_H-M   'P 1'
#
loop_
_entity.id
_entity.type
_entity.pdbx_description
1 polymer ?
#
loop_
_entity_poly.entity_id
_entity_poly.type
_entity_poly.pdbx_seq_one_letter_code
_entity_poly.pdbx_strand_id
1 'polypeptide(L)'
;MIKQMFLSLILITMLLTGCTTAVQNDAQAPPADVVTETQPETEGPATQAAPQPFPDEVMAAIQAEMDKLTGGELPPGMVVWIDAPPYHFAGASGLANLTDETPMSPEGAFRIGSITKMFTAAVIMQLVEDGVLTLDDPLALWLPEVAEQLPYGDQITVRHLLTHTSGLFNVVEHEMYYADLFTAMVVDEATGNVTLDCVERDPNDTLARYVYGKEAQFEPGTQ
;
A
#
# COMPACT_ATOMS: atom_id res chain seq x y z
N MET A 1 28.02 -21.32 -5.56
CA MET A 1 27.35 -21.95 -4.40
C MET A 1 27.14 -21.01 -3.20
N ILE A 2 27.21 -19.68 -3.36
CA ILE A 2 27.02 -18.68 -2.28
C ILE A 2 25.89 -17.67 -2.59
N LYS A 3 25.26 -17.73 -3.78
CA LYS A 3 24.19 -16.80 -4.19
C LYS A 3 22.75 -17.23 -3.84
N GLN A 4 22.54 -18.44 -3.31
CA GLN A 4 21.19 -18.94 -2.94
C GLN A 4 20.86 -18.84 -1.44
N MET A 5 21.78 -18.37 -0.60
CA MET A 5 21.60 -18.36 0.87
C MET A 5 21.06 -17.06 1.45
N PHE A 6 21.01 -15.96 0.68
CA PHE A 6 20.57 -14.66 1.21
C PHE A 6 19.09 -14.36 0.95
N LEU A 7 18.45 -15.01 -0.02
CA LEU A 7 17.03 -14.78 -0.33
C LEU A 7 16.08 -15.56 0.58
N SER A 8 16.57 -16.60 1.27
CA SER A 8 15.75 -17.42 2.17
C SER A 8 15.74 -16.94 3.63
N LEU A 9 16.57 -15.95 3.99
CA LEU A 9 16.75 -15.52 5.39
C LEU A 9 15.97 -14.24 5.75
N ILE A 10 15.47 -13.49 4.76
CA ILE A 10 14.64 -12.29 5.00
C ILE A 10 13.14 -12.66 5.13
N LEU A 11 12.74 -13.89 4.79
CA LEU A 11 11.35 -14.34 4.83
C LEU A 11 10.97 -15.14 6.10
N ILE A 12 11.90 -15.37 7.03
CA ILE A 12 11.67 -16.23 8.22
C ILE A 12 12.03 -15.50 9.53
N THR A 13 11.61 -14.23 9.69
CA THR A 13 11.76 -13.54 10.99
C THR A 13 10.63 -12.55 11.31
N MET A 14 9.41 -12.80 10.83
CA MET A 14 8.19 -12.12 11.31
C MET A 14 7.13 -13.12 11.78
N LEU A 15 7.56 -14.15 12.52
CA LEU A 15 6.68 -14.97 13.35
C LEU A 15 7.35 -15.11 14.70
N LEU A 16 6.87 -14.34 15.69
CA LEU A 16 6.80 -14.66 17.14
C LEU A 16 6.70 -13.37 17.98
N THR A 17 5.47 -12.84 18.11
CA THR A 17 4.92 -12.11 19.29
C THR A 17 3.48 -11.77 18.91
N GLY A 18 2.45 -12.43 19.42
CA GLY A 18 2.00 -12.32 20.80
C GLY A 18 0.88 -11.28 20.88
N CYS A 19 -0.33 -11.63 20.42
CA CYS A 19 -1.48 -10.72 20.49
C CYS A 19 -2.19 -10.91 21.83
N THR A 20 -1.94 -10.04 22.81
CA THR A 20 -2.86 -9.71 23.91
C THR A 20 -2.44 -8.38 24.54
N THR A 21 -3.47 -7.55 24.79
CA THR A 21 -3.56 -6.31 25.59
C THR A 21 -3.02 -4.99 25.02
N ALA A 22 -3.99 -4.09 24.78
CA ALA A 22 -3.99 -2.63 24.99
C ALA A 22 -2.67 -1.88 24.80
N VAL A 23 -2.58 -1.09 23.73
CA VAL A 23 -1.54 -0.08 23.59
C VAL A 23 -1.80 1.04 24.60
N GLN A 24 -1.16 0.95 25.77
CA GLN A 24 -0.79 2.13 26.53
C GLN A 24 0.39 2.80 25.82
N ASN A 25 0.23 4.10 25.57
CA ASN A 25 1.18 4.93 24.87
C ASN A 25 2.27 5.41 25.86
N ASP A 26 3.32 4.62 26.06
CA ASP A 26 4.52 5.06 26.77
C ASP A 26 5.63 5.41 25.77
N ALA A 27 5.92 6.71 25.68
CA ALA A 27 6.99 7.25 24.86
C ALA A 27 8.36 6.81 25.40
N GLN A 28 9.01 5.88 24.71
CA GLN A 28 10.40 5.49 24.96
C GLN A 28 11.25 5.86 23.73
N ALA A 29 12.27 6.71 23.92
CA ALA A 29 13.20 7.12 22.87
C ALA A 29 14.04 5.94 22.34
N PRO A 30 14.37 5.90 21.03
CA PRO A 30 15.16 4.83 20.46
C PRO A 30 16.64 4.88 20.91
N PRO A 31 17.32 3.73 21.03
CA PRO A 31 18.70 3.66 21.49
C PRO A 31 19.67 4.22 20.43
N ALA A 32 20.68 4.93 20.92
CA ALA A 32 21.80 5.44 20.15
C ALA A 32 22.74 4.29 19.78
N ASP A 33 22.80 3.94 18.49
CA ASP A 33 24.00 3.47 17.80
C ASP A 33 23.62 3.11 16.35
N VAL A 34 23.65 4.12 15.47
CA VAL A 34 23.71 3.90 14.02
C VAL A 34 25.08 4.39 13.57
N VAL A 35 25.85 3.46 13.04
CA VAL A 35 27.21 3.65 12.54
C VAL A 35 27.20 4.68 11.40
N THR A 36 27.98 5.74 11.59
CA THR A 36 28.19 6.83 10.63
C THR A 36 28.97 6.34 9.41
N GLU A 37 28.30 6.18 8.27
CA GLU A 37 28.98 6.13 6.97
C GLU A 37 29.06 7.54 6.39
N THR A 38 30.27 8.00 6.11
CA THR A 38 30.57 9.37 5.66
C THR A 38 30.34 9.46 4.15
N GLN A 39 29.25 10.12 3.73
CA GLN A 39 29.05 10.48 2.32
C GLN A 39 29.99 11.63 1.91
N PRO A 40 30.50 11.63 0.67
CA PRO A 40 31.29 12.74 0.14
C PRO A 40 30.40 13.98 -0.08
N GLU A 41 30.90 15.13 0.36
CA GLU A 41 30.25 16.44 0.22
C GLU A 41 30.05 16.81 -1.26
N THR A 42 28.84 16.62 -1.77
CA THR A 42 28.35 17.30 -2.98
C THR A 42 27.80 18.66 -2.59
N GLU A 43 28.16 19.67 -3.38
CA GLU A 43 27.77 21.08 -3.22
C GLU A 43 26.27 21.21 -2.88
N GLY A 44 26.00 21.86 -1.74
CA GLY A 44 24.67 21.87 -1.13
C GLY A 44 23.59 22.51 -2.00
N PRO A 45 22.34 22.03 -1.94
CA PRO A 45 21.24 22.68 -2.65
C PRO A 45 21.06 24.07 -2.06
N ALA A 46 20.91 25.07 -2.93
CA ALA A 46 20.46 26.41 -2.57
C ALA A 46 19.29 26.27 -1.59
N THR A 47 19.38 26.97 -0.45
CA THR A 47 18.33 26.99 0.58
C THR A 47 16.99 27.35 -0.07
N GLN A 48 16.19 26.34 -0.42
CA GLN A 48 14.78 26.55 -0.72
C GLN A 48 14.17 27.06 0.57
N ALA A 49 13.62 28.27 0.54
CA ALA A 49 12.84 28.78 1.65
C ALA A 49 11.77 27.73 1.99
N ALA A 50 11.59 27.46 3.29
CA ALA A 50 10.57 26.51 3.74
C ALA A 50 9.21 26.89 3.11
N PRO A 51 8.45 25.91 2.58
CA PRO A 51 7.15 26.18 2.00
C PRO A 51 6.30 27.03 2.95
N GLN A 52 5.72 28.10 2.43
CA GLN A 52 4.80 28.98 3.15
C GLN A 52 3.39 28.37 3.08
N PRO A 53 2.49 28.59 4.05
CA PRO A 53 1.09 28.23 3.85
C PRO A 53 0.48 29.03 2.69
N PHE A 54 -0.58 28.52 2.05
CA PHE A 54 -1.37 29.33 1.12
C PHE A 54 -1.95 30.58 1.82
N PRO A 55 -2.35 31.62 1.08
CA PRO A 55 -3.07 32.75 1.66
C PRO A 55 -4.28 32.30 2.49
N ASP A 56 -4.54 32.96 3.62
CA ASP A 56 -5.57 32.56 4.59
C ASP A 56 -6.95 32.33 3.95
N GLU A 57 -7.33 33.17 2.98
CA GLU A 57 -8.59 33.05 2.23
C GLU A 57 -8.68 31.74 1.43
N VAL A 58 -7.54 31.26 0.90
CA VAL A 58 -7.45 30.00 0.15
C VAL A 58 -7.48 28.82 1.11
N MET A 59 -6.72 28.90 2.22
CA MET A 59 -6.73 27.87 3.27
C MET A 59 -8.16 27.68 3.81
N ALA A 60 -8.86 28.78 4.11
CA ALA A 60 -10.22 28.78 4.60
C ALA A 60 -11.21 28.22 3.55
N ALA A 61 -11.02 28.55 2.27
CA ALA A 61 -11.84 28.01 1.19
C ALA A 61 -11.67 26.50 1.01
N ILE A 62 -10.43 26.00 1.08
CA ILE A 62 -10.14 24.56 1.02
C ILE A 62 -10.78 23.85 2.22
N GLN A 63 -10.57 24.35 3.44
CA GLN A 63 -11.14 23.76 4.65
C GLN A 63 -12.67 23.75 4.62
N ALA A 64 -13.31 24.84 4.18
CA ALA A 64 -14.76 24.93 4.09
C ALA A 64 -15.35 23.91 3.09
N GLU A 65 -14.66 23.63 1.98
CA GLU A 65 -15.10 22.60 1.04
C GLU A 65 -14.89 21.19 1.62
N MET A 66 -13.78 20.95 2.34
CA MET A 66 -13.57 19.69 3.07
C MET A 66 -14.69 19.44 4.08
N ASP A 67 -15.02 20.43 4.92
CA ASP A 67 -16.08 20.37 5.92
C ASP A 67 -17.45 20.11 5.30
N LYS A 68 -17.71 20.72 4.13
CA LYS A 68 -18.94 20.47 3.36
C LYS A 68 -19.01 19.03 2.84
N LEU A 69 -17.89 18.47 2.35
CA LEU A 69 -17.84 17.10 1.82
C LEU A 69 -17.98 16.05 2.93
N THR A 70 -17.47 16.31 4.12
CA THR A 70 -17.58 15.40 5.28
C THR A 70 -18.79 15.66 6.16
N GLY A 71 -19.59 16.70 5.88
CA GLY A 71 -20.81 17.01 6.62
C GLY A 71 -22.00 16.09 6.33
N GLY A 72 -21.88 15.21 5.31
CA GLY A 72 -22.88 14.21 4.93
C GLY A 72 -22.55 12.80 5.44
N GLU A 73 -23.15 11.77 4.84
CA GLU A 73 -22.91 10.37 5.26
C GLU A 73 -21.55 9.81 4.81
N LEU A 74 -21.05 10.19 3.62
CA LEU A 74 -19.77 9.74 3.08
C LEU A 74 -19.08 10.85 2.25
N PRO A 75 -17.74 10.98 2.33
CA PRO A 75 -16.85 10.23 3.22
C PRO A 75 -16.98 10.70 4.68
N PRO A 76 -16.79 9.81 5.68
CA PRO A 76 -16.93 10.15 7.09
C PRO A 76 -15.83 11.09 7.59
N GLY A 77 -14.69 11.10 6.90
CA GLY A 77 -13.58 12.02 7.13
C GLY A 77 -12.61 12.02 5.95
N MET A 78 -11.76 13.03 5.91
CA MET A 78 -10.75 13.19 4.86
C MET A 78 -9.52 13.94 5.35
N VAL A 79 -8.39 13.70 4.70
CA VAL A 79 -7.16 14.47 4.82
C VAL A 79 -6.76 14.95 3.43
N VAL A 80 -6.31 16.19 3.35
CA VAL A 80 -5.79 16.80 2.12
C VAL A 80 -4.42 17.36 2.40
N TRP A 81 -3.45 16.93 1.59
CA TRP A 81 -2.09 17.49 1.56
C TRP A 81 -1.82 18.04 0.16
N ILE A 82 -1.36 19.29 0.08
CA ILE A 82 -0.98 19.96 -1.17
C ILE A 82 0.41 20.53 -0.96
N ASP A 83 1.36 20.12 -1.81
CA ASP A 83 2.69 20.71 -1.89
C ASP A 83 2.86 21.34 -3.27
N ALA A 84 2.88 22.67 -3.33
CA ALA A 84 2.95 23.44 -4.56
C ALA A 84 3.86 24.66 -4.34
N PRO A 85 5.20 24.48 -4.39
CA PRO A 85 6.15 25.53 -4.04
C PRO A 85 5.85 26.88 -4.73
N PRO A 86 5.78 27.99 -3.97
CA PRO A 86 6.24 28.15 -2.59
C PRO A 86 5.22 27.78 -1.52
N TYR A 87 4.05 27.25 -1.88
CA TYR A 87 2.92 27.04 -0.98
C TYR A 87 2.73 25.58 -0.53
N HIS A 88 2.13 25.40 0.66
CA HIS A 88 1.65 24.10 1.13
C HIS A 88 0.30 24.24 1.86
N PHE A 89 -0.47 23.15 1.87
CA PHE A 89 -1.70 22.98 2.65
C PHE A 89 -1.67 21.59 3.30
N ALA A 90 -2.05 21.51 4.57
CA ALA A 90 -2.33 20.28 5.28
C ALA A 90 -3.61 20.47 6.09
N GLY A 91 -4.62 19.66 5.84
CA GLY A 91 -5.91 19.79 6.51
C GLY A 91 -6.57 18.44 6.70
N ALA A 92 -7.49 18.40 7.65
CA ALA A 92 -8.34 17.25 7.93
C ALA A 92 -9.76 17.71 8.22
N SER A 93 -10.74 16.87 7.91
CA SER A 93 -12.14 17.09 8.30
C SER A 93 -12.85 15.77 8.57
N GLY A 94 -13.93 15.82 9.34
CA GLY A 94 -14.72 14.66 9.75
C GLY A 94 -14.03 13.74 10.77
N LEU A 95 -14.41 12.47 10.76
CA LEU A 95 -14.05 11.46 11.74
C LEU A 95 -13.13 10.39 11.14
N ALA A 96 -12.09 10.01 11.89
CA ALA A 96 -11.25 8.85 11.64
C ALA A 96 -11.91 7.53 12.07
N ASN A 97 -12.78 7.59 13.09
CA ASN A 97 -13.52 6.43 13.59
C ASN A 97 -14.95 6.85 13.96
N LEU A 98 -15.94 6.13 13.43
CA LEU A 98 -17.36 6.40 13.64
C LEU A 98 -17.89 5.86 14.97
N THR A 99 -17.23 4.87 15.56
CA THR A 99 -17.69 4.22 16.80
C THR A 99 -17.39 5.04 18.04
N ASP A 100 -16.19 5.60 18.13
CA ASP A 100 -15.73 6.42 19.25
C ASP A 100 -15.67 7.92 18.91
N GLU A 101 -16.15 8.29 17.71
CA GLU A 101 -16.17 9.66 17.19
C GLU A 101 -14.79 10.34 17.19
N THR A 102 -13.72 9.57 16.98
CA THR A 102 -12.35 10.12 16.90
C THR A 102 -12.24 11.09 15.71
N PRO A 103 -11.84 12.36 15.91
CA PRO A 103 -11.64 13.31 14.83
C PRO A 103 -10.51 12.90 13.89
N MET A 104 -10.62 13.29 12.62
CA MET A 104 -9.54 13.10 11.65
C MET A 104 -8.33 13.98 11.98
N SER A 105 -7.11 13.45 11.79
CA SER A 105 -5.83 14.18 11.94
C SER A 105 -5.11 14.28 10.59
N PRO A 106 -4.49 15.42 10.24
CA PRO A 106 -3.68 15.56 9.03
C PRO A 106 -2.50 14.56 8.95
N GLU A 107 -2.04 14.05 10.09
CA GLU A 107 -0.96 13.09 10.25
C GLU A 107 -1.47 11.65 10.47
N GLY A 108 -2.77 11.40 10.28
CA GLY A 108 -3.39 10.09 10.46
C GLY A 108 -2.85 9.03 9.50
N ALA A 109 -2.80 7.77 9.97
CA ALA A 109 -2.43 6.63 9.15
C ALA A 109 -3.67 6.07 8.40
N PHE A 110 -3.49 5.72 7.12
CA PHE A 110 -4.55 5.19 6.26
C PHE A 110 -4.16 3.86 5.62
N ARG A 111 -5.16 3.00 5.40
CA ARG A 111 -5.05 1.90 4.45
C ARG A 111 -5.17 2.48 3.02
N ILE A 112 -4.03 2.70 2.37
CA ILE A 112 -3.94 3.39 1.07
C ILE A 112 -4.37 2.53 -0.15
N GLY A 113 -4.68 1.25 0.06
CA GLY A 113 -5.20 0.36 -0.98
C GLY A 113 -4.28 0.28 -2.21
N SER A 114 -4.84 0.46 -3.40
CA SER A 114 -4.10 0.32 -4.67
C SER A 114 -2.96 1.33 -4.87
N ILE A 115 -2.84 2.38 -4.05
CA ILE A 115 -1.69 3.28 -4.07
C ILE A 115 -0.38 2.51 -3.81
N THR A 116 -0.43 1.41 -3.04
CA THR A 116 0.71 0.52 -2.78
C THR A 116 1.42 0.05 -4.06
N LYS A 117 0.71 -0.12 -5.18
CA LYS A 117 1.30 -0.58 -6.45
C LYS A 117 2.41 0.34 -6.96
N MET A 118 2.30 1.65 -6.72
CA MET A 118 3.34 2.60 -7.13
C MET A 118 4.65 2.37 -6.37
N PHE A 119 4.56 2.05 -5.07
CA PHE A 119 5.72 1.72 -4.25
C PHE A 119 6.34 0.38 -4.68
N THR A 120 5.52 -0.64 -4.92
CA THR A 120 6.00 -1.92 -5.46
C THR A 120 6.70 -1.75 -6.81
N ALA A 121 6.13 -0.95 -7.72
CA ALA A 121 6.74 -0.64 -9.01
C ALA A 121 8.08 0.10 -8.84
N ALA A 122 8.18 1.05 -7.90
CA ALA A 122 9.43 1.76 -7.62
C ALA A 122 10.53 0.80 -7.14
N VAL A 123 10.21 -0.12 -6.23
CA VAL A 123 11.15 -1.16 -5.77
C VAL A 123 11.59 -2.07 -6.92
N ILE A 124 10.66 -2.48 -7.80
CA ILE A 124 11.02 -3.29 -8.97
C ILE A 124 11.95 -2.50 -9.92
N MET A 125 11.69 -1.23 -10.15
CA MET A 125 12.56 -0.39 -10.98
C MET A 125 13.96 -0.20 -10.36
N GLN A 126 14.07 -0.09 -9.03
CA GLN A 126 15.38 -0.08 -8.35
C GLN A 126 16.13 -1.40 -8.58
N LEU A 127 15.45 -2.54 -8.52
CA LEU A 127 16.06 -3.85 -8.85
C LEU A 127 16.50 -3.95 -10.32
N VAL A 128 15.80 -3.28 -11.24
CA VAL A 128 16.21 -3.15 -12.64
C VAL A 128 17.48 -2.31 -12.77
N GLU A 129 17.53 -1.15 -12.09
CA GLU A 129 18.69 -0.24 -12.10
C GLU A 129 19.95 -0.92 -11.51
N ASP A 130 19.78 -1.72 -10.46
CA ASP A 130 20.85 -2.51 -9.84
C ASP A 130 21.26 -3.74 -10.68
N GLY A 131 20.56 -4.01 -11.78
CA GLY A 131 20.81 -5.15 -12.66
C GLY A 131 20.49 -6.52 -12.02
N VAL A 132 19.65 -6.54 -10.99
CA VAL A 132 19.19 -7.77 -10.32
C VAL A 132 18.22 -8.52 -11.22
N LEU A 133 17.32 -7.80 -11.88
CA LEU A 133 16.35 -8.33 -12.83
C LEU A 133 16.22 -7.42 -14.05
N THR A 134 15.62 -7.90 -15.13
CA THR A 134 15.24 -7.07 -16.27
C THR A 134 13.72 -7.02 -16.44
N LEU A 135 13.21 -5.95 -17.05
CA LEU A 135 11.78 -5.83 -17.36
C LEU A 135 11.28 -6.92 -18.30
N ASP A 136 12.16 -7.50 -19.11
CA ASP A 136 11.83 -8.54 -20.09
C ASP A 136 12.07 -9.95 -19.54
N ASP A 137 12.48 -10.07 -18.27
CA ASP A 137 12.57 -11.37 -17.61
C ASP A 137 11.18 -12.01 -17.54
N PRO A 138 11.06 -13.31 -17.90
CA PRO A 138 9.82 -14.03 -17.74
C PRO A 138 9.52 -14.27 -16.25
N LEU A 139 8.25 -14.26 -15.89
CA LEU A 139 7.76 -14.52 -14.53
C LEU A 139 8.30 -15.85 -14.00
N ALA A 140 8.34 -16.88 -14.84
CA ALA A 140 8.86 -18.20 -14.51
C ALA A 140 10.33 -18.22 -14.04
N LEU A 141 11.13 -17.18 -14.35
CA LEU A 141 12.50 -17.05 -13.83
C LEU A 141 12.51 -16.74 -12.32
N TRP A 142 11.54 -15.95 -11.86
CA TRP A 142 11.52 -15.39 -10.51
C TRP A 142 10.53 -16.10 -9.59
N LEU A 143 9.43 -16.60 -10.15
CA LEU A 143 8.32 -17.24 -9.43
C LEU A 143 7.84 -18.50 -10.18
N PRO A 144 8.69 -19.54 -10.30
CA PRO A 144 8.38 -20.71 -11.12
C PRO A 144 7.11 -21.45 -10.66
N GLU A 145 6.90 -21.59 -9.36
CA GLU A 145 5.72 -22.29 -8.80
C GLU A 145 4.41 -21.52 -9.01
N VAL A 146 4.50 -20.20 -9.16
CA VAL A 146 3.36 -19.34 -9.50
C VAL A 146 3.11 -19.40 -11.00
N ALA A 147 4.17 -19.27 -11.81
CA ALA A 147 4.07 -19.32 -13.26
C ALA A 147 3.48 -20.63 -13.78
N GLU A 148 3.83 -21.77 -13.16
CA GLU A 148 3.31 -23.10 -13.53
C GLU A 148 1.78 -23.20 -13.41
N GLN A 149 1.17 -22.42 -12.52
CA GLN A 149 -0.28 -22.43 -12.29
C GLN A 149 -1.05 -21.38 -13.10
N LEU A 150 -0.33 -20.57 -13.89
CA LEU A 150 -0.92 -19.46 -14.63
C LEU A 150 -0.90 -19.73 -16.14
N PRO A 151 -1.98 -19.36 -16.86
CA PRO A 151 -1.93 -19.36 -18.31
C PRO A 151 -0.85 -18.39 -18.79
N TYR A 152 -0.05 -18.81 -19.78
CA TYR A 152 1.08 -18.04 -20.31
C TYR A 152 2.15 -17.66 -19.26
N GLY A 153 2.26 -18.38 -18.13
CA GLY A 153 3.20 -18.04 -17.06
C GLY A 153 4.67 -17.98 -17.48
N ASP A 154 5.04 -18.70 -18.54
CA ASP A 154 6.37 -18.67 -19.17
C ASP A 154 6.60 -17.47 -20.10
N GLN A 155 5.53 -16.78 -20.52
CA GLN A 155 5.53 -15.66 -21.46
C GLN A 155 5.20 -14.32 -20.79
N ILE A 156 4.55 -14.34 -19.63
CA ILE A 156 4.34 -13.13 -18.82
C ILE A 156 5.69 -12.60 -18.37
N THR A 157 5.99 -11.33 -18.61
CA THR A 157 7.22 -10.67 -18.18
C THR A 157 6.96 -9.73 -17.02
N VAL A 158 8.04 -9.30 -16.34
CA VAL A 158 7.97 -8.25 -15.32
C VAL A 158 7.30 -6.98 -15.88
N ARG A 159 7.62 -6.60 -17.12
CA ARG A 159 7.00 -5.48 -17.84
C ARG A 159 5.49 -5.64 -17.92
N HIS A 160 5.01 -6.81 -18.36
CA HIS A 160 3.56 -7.07 -18.49
C HIS A 160 2.83 -6.91 -17.15
N LEU A 161 3.45 -7.31 -16.04
CA LEU A 161 2.86 -7.13 -14.70
C LEU A 161 2.79 -5.65 -14.31
N LEU A 162 3.88 -4.89 -14.52
CA LEU A 162 3.92 -3.46 -14.19
C LEU A 162 2.98 -2.61 -15.05
N THR A 163 2.74 -3.02 -16.30
CA THR A 163 1.86 -2.29 -17.23
C THR A 163 0.43 -2.80 -17.24
N HIS A 164 0.08 -3.78 -16.39
CA HIS A 164 -1.24 -4.41 -16.38
C HIS A 164 -1.65 -5.05 -17.73
N THR A 165 -0.69 -5.60 -18.46
CA THR A 165 -0.90 -6.24 -19.77
C THR A 165 -0.55 -7.72 -19.77
N SER A 166 -0.48 -8.36 -18.60
CA SER A 166 -0.18 -9.80 -18.47
C SER A 166 -1.32 -10.73 -18.87
N GLY A 167 -2.55 -10.22 -19.01
CA GLY A 167 -3.73 -11.04 -19.29
C GLY A 167 -4.21 -11.87 -18.11
N LEU A 168 -3.61 -11.73 -16.93
CA LEU A 168 -4.04 -12.44 -15.72
C LEU A 168 -5.49 -12.12 -15.38
N PHE A 169 -6.21 -13.15 -14.89
CA PHE A 169 -7.59 -12.97 -14.44
C PHE A 169 -7.67 -11.87 -13.38
N ASN A 170 -8.56 -10.91 -13.60
CA ASN A 170 -8.75 -9.80 -12.70
C ASN A 170 -9.49 -10.25 -11.44
N VAL A 171 -8.80 -10.27 -10.30
CA VAL A 171 -9.38 -10.69 -9.02
C VAL A 171 -10.64 -9.91 -8.64
N VAL A 172 -10.76 -8.64 -9.04
CA VAL A 172 -11.96 -7.84 -8.72
C VAL A 172 -13.20 -8.25 -9.52
N GLU A 173 -13.00 -9.00 -10.60
CA GLU A 173 -14.09 -9.57 -11.41
C GLU A 173 -14.54 -10.94 -10.86
N HIS A 174 -13.84 -11.49 -9.86
CA HIS A 174 -14.30 -12.69 -9.19
C HIS A 174 -15.50 -12.37 -8.30
N GLU A 175 -16.62 -13.07 -8.50
CA GLU A 175 -17.89 -12.84 -7.79
C GLU A 175 -17.75 -12.81 -6.26
N MET A 176 -16.88 -13.67 -5.72
CA MET A 176 -16.62 -13.76 -4.28
C MET A 176 -15.60 -12.75 -3.75
N TYR A 177 -14.84 -12.04 -4.58
CA TYR A 177 -13.71 -11.23 -4.10
C TYR A 177 -14.14 -10.10 -3.18
N TYR A 178 -15.17 -9.34 -3.57
CA TYR A 178 -15.72 -8.27 -2.74
C TYR A 178 -16.51 -8.81 -1.55
N ALA A 179 -17.21 -9.94 -1.73
CA ALA A 179 -17.82 -10.63 -0.61
C ALA A 179 -16.74 -10.98 0.41
N ASP A 180 -15.67 -11.69 0.05
CA ASP A 180 -14.62 -12.03 0.99
C ASP A 180 -13.92 -10.79 1.59
N LEU A 181 -13.64 -9.74 0.80
CA LEU A 181 -13.09 -8.48 1.30
C LEU A 181 -13.96 -7.80 2.37
N PHE A 182 -15.28 -7.85 2.25
CA PHE A 182 -16.21 -7.10 3.11
C PHE A 182 -17.02 -7.97 4.09
N THR A 183 -17.06 -9.31 3.91
CA THR A 183 -17.87 -10.26 4.70
C THR A 183 -17.12 -10.80 5.93
N ALA A 184 -15.91 -10.30 6.21
CA ALA A 184 -15.32 -10.40 7.56
C ALA A 184 -16.08 -9.53 8.59
N MET A 185 -17.14 -8.85 8.16
CA MET A 185 -18.10 -8.14 8.97
C MET A 185 -18.91 -9.13 9.83
N VAL A 186 -18.61 -9.18 11.12
CA VAL A 186 -19.44 -9.88 12.10
C VAL A 186 -20.39 -8.86 12.71
N VAL A 187 -21.69 -9.13 12.60
CA VAL A 187 -22.74 -8.37 13.30
C VAL A 187 -23.09 -9.12 14.57
N ASP A 188 -22.83 -8.54 15.73
CA ASP A 188 -23.39 -9.01 16.98
C ASP A 188 -24.86 -8.59 17.03
N GLU A 189 -25.76 -9.55 16.81
CA GLU A 189 -27.21 -9.30 16.79
C GLU A 189 -27.78 -8.84 18.14
N ALA A 190 -27.09 -9.11 19.27
CA ALA A 190 -27.55 -8.72 20.59
C ALA A 190 -27.18 -7.27 20.94
N THR A 191 -26.03 -6.80 20.45
CA THR A 191 -25.54 -5.44 20.72
C THR A 191 -25.69 -4.48 19.55
N GLY A 192 -25.93 -5.01 18.34
CA GLY A 192 -25.90 -4.26 17.08
C GLY A 192 -24.49 -3.87 16.64
N ASN A 193 -23.44 -4.34 17.34
CA ASN A 193 -22.06 -4.00 17.02
C ASN A 193 -21.61 -4.71 15.74
N VAL A 194 -20.87 -3.97 14.92
CA VAL A 194 -20.25 -4.49 13.72
C VAL A 194 -18.74 -4.53 13.94
N THR A 195 -18.14 -5.72 13.88
CA THR A 195 -16.69 -5.88 13.91
C THR A 195 -16.18 -6.32 12.55
N LEU A 196 -15.18 -5.61 12.03
CA LEU A 196 -14.44 -5.98 10.83
C LEU A 196 -13.04 -6.36 11.26
N ASP A 197 -12.77 -7.65 11.34
CA ASP A 197 -11.41 -8.11 11.62
C ASP A 197 -10.49 -7.71 10.47
N CYS A 198 -9.32 -7.17 10.82
CA CYS A 198 -8.23 -7.04 9.86
C CYS A 198 -7.74 -8.45 9.52
N VAL A 199 -8.32 -9.05 8.49
CA VAL A 199 -7.88 -10.36 7.99
C VAL A 199 -6.59 -10.17 7.21
N GLU A 200 -5.48 -10.61 7.79
CA GLU A 200 -4.26 -10.84 7.04
C GLU A 200 -4.48 -11.99 6.07
N ARG A 201 -4.12 -11.79 4.79
CA ARG A 201 -4.29 -12.81 3.75
C ARG A 201 -2.94 -13.22 3.21
N ASP A 202 -2.74 -14.53 3.14
CA ASP A 202 -1.62 -15.10 2.42
C ASP A 202 -1.78 -14.79 0.92
N PRO A 203 -0.77 -14.19 0.26
CA PRO A 203 -0.79 -13.98 -1.18
C PRO A 203 -1.02 -15.25 -1.99
N ASN A 204 -0.48 -16.40 -1.55
CA ASN A 204 -0.68 -17.69 -2.23
C ASN A 204 -2.12 -18.16 -2.11
N ASP A 205 -2.77 -17.95 -0.95
CA ASP A 205 -4.20 -18.26 -0.79
C ASP A 205 -5.04 -17.37 -1.71
N THR A 206 -4.68 -16.09 -1.85
CA THR A 206 -5.37 -15.16 -2.76
C THR A 206 -5.28 -15.64 -4.21
N LEU A 207 -4.10 -16.03 -4.69
CA LEU A 207 -3.94 -16.56 -6.04
C LEU A 207 -4.69 -17.88 -6.23
N ALA A 208 -4.57 -18.80 -5.28
CA ALA A 208 -5.26 -20.09 -5.32
C ALA A 208 -6.78 -19.95 -5.32
N ARG A 209 -7.31 -18.98 -4.58
CA ARG A 209 -8.75 -18.78 -4.41
C ARG A 209 -9.40 -18.08 -5.61
N TYR A 210 -8.71 -17.11 -6.21
CA TYR A 210 -9.33 -16.23 -7.21
C TYR A 210 -8.74 -16.30 -8.61
N VAL A 211 -7.49 -16.76 -8.77
CA VAL A 211 -6.75 -16.64 -10.03
C VAL A 211 -6.40 -18.00 -10.63
N TYR A 212 -5.89 -18.96 -9.85
CA TYR A 212 -5.48 -20.25 -10.37
C TYR A 212 -6.67 -21.02 -10.98
N GLY A 213 -6.40 -21.69 -12.11
CA GLY A 213 -7.42 -22.39 -12.90
C GLY A 213 -8.37 -21.48 -13.68
N LYS A 214 -8.16 -20.16 -13.69
CA LYS A 214 -8.87 -19.23 -14.57
C LYS A 214 -8.11 -19.06 -15.89
N GLU A 215 -8.87 -18.89 -16.97
CA GLU A 215 -8.32 -18.55 -18.28
C GLU A 215 -7.75 -17.12 -18.29
N ALA A 216 -6.76 -16.88 -19.14
CA ALA A 216 -6.26 -15.53 -19.38
C ALA A 216 -7.36 -14.69 -20.06
N GLN A 217 -7.48 -13.42 -19.68
CA GLN A 217 -8.40 -12.49 -20.33
C GLN A 217 -7.96 -12.16 -21.76
N PHE A 218 -6.65 -12.18 -22.01
CA PHE A 218 -6.00 -11.92 -23.29
C PHE A 218 -4.54 -12.41 -23.24
N GLU A 219 -3.88 -12.49 -24.40
CA GLU A 219 -2.47 -12.87 -24.46
C GLU A 219 -1.56 -11.75 -23.92
N PRO A 220 -0.46 -12.06 -23.20
CA PRO A 220 0.41 -11.04 -22.62
C PRO A 220 0.93 -10.04 -23.66
N GLY A 221 0.81 -8.74 -23.36
CA GLY A 221 1.31 -7.63 -24.18
C GLY A 221 0.43 -7.23 -25.37
N THR A 222 -0.78 -7.79 -25.47
CA THR A 222 -1.69 -7.49 -26.60
C THR A 222 -2.67 -6.33 -26.37
N GLN A 223 -2.68 -5.75 -25.17
CA GLN A 223 -3.46 -4.56 -24.81
C GLN A 223 -2.56 -3.39 -24.40
#